data_AF-A0A847FCT0-F1
#
_entry.id   AF-A0A847FCT0-F1
#
_cell.length_a   1.000
_cell.length_b   1.000
_cell.length_c   1.000
_cell.angle_alpha   90.00
_cell.angle_beta   90.00
_cell.angle_gamma   90.00
#
_symmetry.space_group_name_H-M   'P 1'
#
loop_
_entity.id
_entity.type
_entity.pdbx_description
1 polymer ?
#
loop_
_entity_poly.entity_id
_entity_poly.type
_entity_poly.pdbx_seq_one_letter_code
_entity_poly.pdbx_strand_id
1 'polypeptide(L)' 'MESYTKEELAEALRAVSSIISKCEKAQEKFPSGTSHHTLLKNRLKAMYISKAFIAEELSRKE' A
#
# COMPACT_ATOMS: atom_id res chain seq x y z
N MET A 1 4.94 -18.71 13.93
CA MET A 1 4.69 -17.79 12.81
C MET A 1 5.89 -17.90 11.90
N GLU A 2 5.69 -18.37 10.67
CA GLU A 2 6.77 -18.39 9.69
C GLU A 2 7.25 -16.96 9.44
N SER A 3 8.56 -16.76 9.47
CA SER A 3 9.16 -15.46 9.17
C SER A 3 9.25 -15.29 7.66
N TYR A 4 8.69 -14.21 7.13
CA TYR A 4 8.81 -13.86 5.71
C TYR A 4 10.28 -13.70 5.29
N THR A 5 10.62 -14.11 4.07
CA THR A 5 11.95 -13.87 3.48
C THR A 5 12.11 -12.41 3.06
N LYS A 6 13.35 -11.98 2.79
CA LYS A 6 13.61 -10.62 2.29
C LYS A 6 12.98 -10.43 0.90
N GLU A 7 13.03 -11.48 0.09
CA GLU A 7 12.48 -11.50 -1.27
C GLU A 7 10.96 -11.36 -1.25
N GLU A 8 10.28 -12.09 -0.35
CA GLU A 8 8.83 -11.98 -0.15
C GLU A 8 8.42 -10.57 0.31
N LEU A 9 9.17 -9.99 1.25
CA LEU A 9 8.91 -8.62 1.74
C LEU A 9 9.15 -7.58 0.63
N ALA A 10 10.20 -7.73 -0.18
CA ALA A 10 10.49 -6.85 -1.30
C ALA A 10 9.42 -6.95 -2.41
N GLU A 11 8.96 -8.16 -2.73
CA GLU A 11 7.87 -8.39 -3.66
C GLU A 11 6.56 -7.78 -3.14
N ALA A 12 6.23 -7.99 -1.87
CA ALA A 12 5.06 -7.40 -1.24
C ALA A 12 5.13 -5.86 -1.27
N LEU A 13 6.28 -5.27 -0.99
CA LEU A 13 6.50 -3.83 -1.04
C LEU A 13 6.27 -3.27 -2.45
N ARG A 14 6.75 -3.99 -3.48
CA ARG A 14 6.53 -3.64 -4.89
C ARG A 14 5.05 -3.71 -5.26
N ALA A 15 4.36 -4.77 -4.85
CA ALA A 15 2.93 -4.96 -5.11
C ALA A 15 2.09 -3.86 -4.45
N VAL A 16 2.32 -3.57 -3.16
CA VAL A 16 1.62 -2.51 -2.41
C VAL A 16 1.87 -1.15 -3.05
N SER A 17 3.12 -0.85 -3.43
CA SER A 17 3.44 0.43 -4.10
C SER A 17 2.72 0.57 -5.44
N SER A 18 2.58 -0.51 -6.22
CA SER A 18 1.79 -0.49 -7.46
C SER A 18 0.31 -0.22 -7.21
N ILE A 19 -0.26 -0.82 -6.17
CA ILE A 19 -1.67 -0.61 -5.79
C ILE A 19 -1.88 0.84 -5.37
N ILE A 20 -0.98 1.42 -4.57
CA ILE A 20 -1.03 2.83 -4.17
C ILE A 20 -1.09 3.72 -5.41
N SER A 21 -0.15 3.59 -6.34
CA SER A 21 -0.12 4.44 -7.55
C SER A 21 -1.36 4.28 -8.42
N LYS A 22 -1.95 3.08 -8.49
CA LYS A 22 -3.23 2.86 -9.21
C LYS A 22 -4.40 3.54 -8.50
N CYS A 23 -4.45 3.46 -7.16
CA CYS A 23 -5.49 4.09 -6.37
C CYS A 23 -5.40 5.62 -6.39
N GLU A 24 -4.20 6.20 -6.36
CA GLU A 24 -3.99 7.65 -6.48
C GLU A 24 -4.52 8.17 -7.82
N LYS A 25 -4.09 7.55 -8.93
CA LYS A 25 -4.58 7.87 -10.28
C LYS A 25 -6.08 7.67 -10.45
N ALA A 26 -6.65 6.68 -9.76
CA ALA A 26 -8.10 6.49 -9.76
C ALA A 26 -8.80 7.59 -8.96
N GLN A 27 -8.24 7.99 -7.81
CA GLN A 27 -8.83 9.01 -6.93
C GLN A 27 -8.89 10.37 -7.61
N GLU A 28 -7.87 10.73 -8.41
CA GLU A 28 -7.85 11.96 -9.22
C GLU A 28 -9.03 12.05 -10.21
N LYS A 29 -9.56 10.91 -10.67
CA LYS A 29 -10.70 10.87 -11.61
C LYS A 29 -12.05 11.09 -10.92
N PHE A 30 -12.11 10.96 -9.60
CA PHE A 30 -13.36 11.08 -8.85
C PHE A 30 -13.38 12.37 -8.02
N PRO A 31 -14.40 13.23 -8.21
CA PRO A 31 -14.56 14.42 -7.39
C PRO A 31 -14.62 14.11 -5.89
N SER A 32 -14.06 15.01 -5.10
CA SER A 32 -14.21 15.01 -3.64
C SER A 32 -15.69 14.97 -3.26
N GLY A 33 -16.03 14.16 -2.26
CA GLY A 33 -17.41 13.99 -1.79
C GLY A 33 -18.18 12.83 -2.43
N THR A 34 -17.64 12.19 -3.47
CA THR A 34 -18.22 10.94 -3.99
C THR A 34 -17.88 9.74 -3.09
N SER A 35 -18.75 8.71 -3.12
CA SER A 35 -18.49 7.43 -2.45
C SER A 35 -17.20 6.77 -2.96
N HIS A 36 -16.94 6.85 -4.27
CA HIS A 36 -15.71 6.35 -4.89
C HIS A 36 -14.45 7.06 -4.38
N HIS A 37 -14.48 8.39 -4.25
CA HIS A 37 -13.35 9.15 -3.70
C HIS A 37 -13.07 8.77 -2.24
N THR A 38 -14.13 8.65 -1.42
CA THR A 38 -13.99 8.24 -0.01
C THR A 38 -13.46 6.82 0.14
N LEU A 39 -13.96 5.88 -0.68
CA LEU A 39 -13.48 4.49 -0.69
C LEU A 39 -11.99 4.41 -1.06
N LEU A 40 -11.56 5.13 -2.10
CA LEU A 40 -10.17 5.15 -2.54
C LEU A 40 -9.25 5.78 -1.49
N LYS A 41 -9.69 6.86 -0.84
CA LYS A 41 -8.97 7.47 0.30
C LYS A 41 -8.74 6.47 1.43
N ASN A 42 -9.77 5.71 1.81
CA ASN A 42 -9.66 4.70 2.87
C ASN A 42 -8.72 3.56 2.47
N ARG A 43 -8.78 3.10 1.22
CA ARG A 43 -7.87 2.08 0.69
C ARG A 43 -6.42 2.55 0.68
N LEU A 44 -6.16 3.78 0.21
CA LEU A 44 -4.83 4.38 0.22
C LEU A 44 -4.26 4.43 1.63
N LYS A 45 -5.05 4.89 2.61
CA LYS A 45 -4.64 4.92 4.01
C LYS A 45 -4.19 3.54 4.52
N ALA A 46 -4.98 2.50 4.25
CA ALA A 46 -4.63 1.13 4.62
C ALA A 46 -3.33 0.66 3.93
N MET A 47 -3.19 0.92 2.62
CA MET A 47 -2.01 0.51 1.85
C MET A 47 -0.73 1.21 2.32
N TYR A 48 -0.78 2.50 2.70
CA TYR A 48 0.38 3.18 3.27
C TYR A 48 0.79 2.61 4.63
N ILE A 49 -0.18 2.22 5.46
CA ILE A 49 0.10 1.54 6.73
C ILE A 49 0.77 0.18 6.46
N SER A 50 0.21 -0.62 5.55
CA SER A 50 0.83 -1.90 5.14
C SER A 50 2.25 -1.70 4.60
N LYS A 51 2.46 -0.68 3.76
CA LYS A 51 3.79 -0.33 3.22
C LYS A 51 4.79 0.00 4.32
N ALA A 52 4.39 0.78 5.33
CA ALA A 52 5.25 1.13 6.45
C ALA A 52 5.69 -0.09 7.24
N PHE A 53 4.76 -1.00 7.57
CA PHE A 53 5.09 -2.24 8.28
C PHE A 53 6.00 -3.16 7.46
N ILE A 54 5.76 -3.32 6.16
CA ILE A 54 6.61 -4.14 5.30
C ILE A 54 8.03 -3.56 5.22
N ALA A 55 8.16 -2.24 5.05
CA ALA A 55 9.45 -1.57 5.02
C ALA A 55 10.20 -1.70 6.36
N GLU A 56 9.50 -1.56 7.48
CA GLU A 56 10.04 -1.75 8.82
C GLU A 56 10.56 -3.18 9.02
N GLU A 57 9.78 -4.20 8.65
CA GLU A 57 10.21 -5.60 8.72
C GLU A 57 11.39 -5.91 7.80
N LEU A 58 11.47 -5.26 6.63
CA LEU A 58 12.60 -5.40 5.72
C LEU A 58 13.88 -4.82 6.34
N SER A 59 13.82 -3.62 6.93
CA SER A 59 14.95 -2.98 7.61
C SER A 59 15.40 -3.71 8.87
N ARG A 60 14.49 -4.40 9.59
CA ARG A 60 14.86 -5.27 10.73
C ARG A 60 15.67 -6.49 10.31
N LYS A 61 15.63 -6.86 9.02
CA LYS A 61 16.35 -8.01 8.47
C LYS A 61 17.66 -7.63 7.78
N GLU A 62 17.93 -6.33 7.57
CA GLU A 62 19.22 -5.82 7.05
C GLU A 62 20.37 -6.12 8.01
#